data_AF-A0A9P6I4Q2-F1
#
_entry.id   AF-A0A9P6I4Q2-F1
#
_cell.length_a   1.000
_cell.length_b   1.000
_cell.length_c   1.000
_cell.angle_alpha   90.00
_cell.angle_beta   90.00
_cell.angle_gamma   90.00
#
_symmetry.space_group_name_H-M   'P 1'
#
loop_
_entity.id
_entity.type
_entity.pdbx_description
1 polymer ?
#
loop_
_entity_poly.entity_id
_entity_poly.type
_entity_poly.pdbx_seq_one_letter_code
_entity_poly.pdbx_strand_id
1 'polypeptide(L)'
;MPVPFETLIPYGIIVAMFGITGTGLHVIKYVQNGGKKPRWGLDQWDRQMMDRDRRLTGDLRGQVDNAEAPPGFELNNPWRVIREAHVITDGI
;
A
#
# COMPACT_ATOMS: atom_id res chain seq x y z
N MET A 1 -30.98 37.12 12.10
CA MET A 1 -30.47 36.44 13.32
C MET A 1 -29.07 35.91 13.01
N PRO A 2 -28.02 36.30 13.76
CA PRO A 2 -26.68 35.74 13.58
C PRO A 2 -26.68 34.23 13.90
N VAL A 3 -25.79 33.47 13.25
CA VAL A 3 -25.66 32.02 13.45
C VAL A 3 -25.16 31.74 14.86
N PRO A 4 -25.79 30.83 15.63
CA PRO A 4 -25.37 30.51 17.00
C PRO A 4 -24.10 29.63 16.97
N PHE A 5 -22.93 30.27 17.06
CA PHE A 5 -21.62 29.63 16.90
C PHE A 5 -21.33 28.56 17.97
N GLU A 6 -21.94 28.69 19.15
CA GLU A 6 -21.84 27.73 20.25
C GLU A 6 -22.34 26.34 19.82
N THR A 7 -23.33 26.30 18.92
CA THR A 7 -23.83 25.03 18.35
C THR A 7 -22.87 24.41 17.34
N LEU A 8 -21.93 25.20 16.80
CA LEU A 8 -20.95 24.75 15.81
C LEU A 8 -19.66 24.25 16.46
N ILE A 9 -19.39 24.60 17.73
CA ILE A 9 -18.17 24.17 18.44
C ILE A 9 -18.04 22.63 18.46
N PRO A 10 -19.08 21.84 18.78
CA PRO A 10 -18.97 20.38 18.76
C PRO A 10 -18.64 19.84 17.37
N TYR A 11 -19.27 20.39 16.32
CA TYR A 11 -18.99 20.00 14.94
C TYR A 11 -17.57 20.39 14.51
N GLY A 12 -17.08 21.55 14.94
CA GLY A 12 -15.70 21.99 14.70
C GLY A 12 -14.68 21.03 15.32
N ILE A 13 -14.91 20.58 16.55
CA ILE A 13 -14.06 19.57 17.21
C ILE A 13 -14.08 18.26 16.41
N ILE A 14 -15.26 17.80 16.00
CA ILE A 14 -15.41 16.56 15.21
C ILE A 14 -14.61 16.67 13.91
N VAL A 15 -14.78 17.75 13.15
CA VAL A 15 -14.06 17.99 11.89
C VAL A 15 -12.56 18.06 12.12
N ALA A 16 -12.11 18.73 13.19
CA ALA A 16 -10.70 18.82 13.53
C ALA A 16 -10.10 17.44 13.85
N MET A 17 -10.79 16.62 14.65
CA MET A 17 -10.32 15.27 15.00
C MET A 17 -10.23 14.39 13.75
N PHE A 18 -11.27 14.36 12.92
CA PHE A 18 -11.24 13.61 11.66
C PHE A 18 -10.17 14.13 10.69
N GLY A 19 -9.96 15.44 10.62
CA GLY A 19 -8.92 16.06 9.82
C GLY A 19 -7.52 15.64 10.25
N ILE A 20 -7.24 15.68 11.56
CA ILE A 20 -5.95 15.28 12.12
C ILE A 20 -5.71 13.78 11.89
N THR A 21 -6.69 12.92 12.17
CA THR A 21 -6.55 11.49 11.95
C THR A 21 -6.36 11.14 10.47
N GLY A 22 -7.15 11.76 9.57
CA GLY A 22 -7.07 11.52 8.14
C GLY A 22 -5.71 11.93 7.55
N THR A 23 -5.24 13.12 7.89
CA THR A 23 -3.92 13.62 7.46
C THR A 23 -2.78 12.83 8.09
N GLY A 24 -2.87 12.48 9.37
CA GLY A 24 -1.90 11.63 10.04
C GLY A 24 -1.72 10.26 9.36
N LEU A 25 -2.83 9.58 9.07
CA LEU A 25 -2.79 8.31 8.34
C LEU A 25 -2.25 8.46 6.91
N HIS A 26 -2.57 9.56 6.23
CA HIS A 26 -2.03 9.84 4.90
C HIS A 26 -0.51 9.97 4.93
N VAL A 27 0.03 10.75 5.86
CA VAL A 27 1.48 10.96 6.01
C VAL A 27 2.19 9.67 6.37
N ILE A 28 1.67 8.90 7.33
CA ILE A 28 2.28 7.60 7.71
C ILE A 28 2.36 6.68 6.51
N LYS A 29 1.26 6.53 5.74
CA LYS A 29 1.25 5.70 4.53
C LYS A 29 2.20 6.23 3.47
N TYR A 30 2.32 7.55 3.32
CA TYR A 30 3.24 8.15 2.36
C TYR A 30 4.70 7.82 2.69
N VAL A 31 5.09 7.96 3.96
CA VAL A 31 6.44 7.64 4.44
C VAL A 31 6.72 6.14 4.32
N GLN A 32 5.79 5.28 4.72
CA GLN A 32 5.93 3.81 4.59
C GLN A 32 6.08 3.33 3.14
N ASN A 33 5.59 4.10 2.16
CA ASN A 33 5.70 3.78 0.75
C ASN A 33 6.92 4.43 0.07
N GLY A 34 7.92 4.87 0.83
CA GLY A 34 9.12 5.51 0.28
C GLY A 34 8.83 6.85 -0.39
N GLY A 35 7.84 7.59 0.11
CA GLY A 35 7.43 8.86 -0.48
C GLY A 35 6.53 8.73 -1.71
N LYS A 36 5.89 7.56 -1.91
CA LYS A 36 4.93 7.34 -2.99
C LYS A 36 3.51 7.20 -2.43
N LYS A 37 2.51 7.54 -3.24
CA LYS A 37 1.10 7.35 -2.87
C LYS A 37 0.77 5.86 -2.79
N PRO A 38 -0.08 5.43 -1.84
CA PRO A 38 -0.53 4.04 -1.76
C PRO A 38 -1.35 3.66 -3.00
N ARG A 39 -1.12 2.45 -3.52
CA ARG A 39 -1.90 1.88 -4.62
C ARG A 39 -3.16 1.20 -4.09
N TRP A 40 -4.24 1.31 -4.84
CA TRP A 40 -5.56 0.75 -4.55
C TRP A 40 -6.04 -0.04 -5.76
N GLY A 41 -6.88 -1.07 -5.54
CA GLY A 41 -7.39 -1.92 -6.61
C GLY A 41 -6.36 -2.88 -7.22
N LEU A 42 -5.35 -3.31 -6.45
CA LEU A 42 -4.27 -4.19 -6.92
C LEU A 42 -4.80 -5.57 -7.33
N ASP A 43 -4.64 -5.91 -8.60
CA ASP A 43 -4.96 -7.21 -9.16
C ASP A 43 -3.84 -8.24 -8.92
N GLN A 44 -3.96 -9.43 -9.51
CA GLN A 44 -2.96 -10.48 -9.36
C GLN A 44 -1.64 -10.12 -10.06
N TRP A 45 -1.70 -9.46 -11.21
CA TRP A 45 -0.54 -9.04 -11.98
C TRP A 45 0.27 -8.00 -11.23
N ASP A 46 -0.39 -6.97 -10.71
CA ASP A 46 0.22 -5.90 -9.93
C ASP A 46 0.99 -6.43 -8.73
N ARG A 47 0.41 -7.41 -8.02
CA ARG A 47 1.08 -8.06 -6.87
C ARG A 47 2.35 -8.77 -7.31
N GLN A 48 2.31 -9.51 -8.41
CA GLN A 48 3.50 -10.19 -8.94
C GLN A 48 4.57 -9.19 -9.40
N MET A 49 4.18 -8.09 -10.04
CA MET A 49 5.11 -7.03 -10.46
C MET A 49 5.72 -6.31 -9.26
N MET A 50 4.97 -6.07 -8.18
CA MET A 50 5.50 -5.47 -6.96
C MET A 50 6.49 -6.40 -6.24
N ASP A 51 6.23 -7.71 -6.23
CA ASP A 51 7.19 -8.69 -5.71
C ASP A 51 8.46 -8.76 -6.58
N ARG A 52 8.33 -8.62 -7.90
CA ARG A 52 9.47 -8.47 -8.82
C ARG A 52 10.26 -7.20 -8.52
N ASP A 53 9.60 -6.06 -8.36
CA ASP A 53 10.25 -4.77 -8.08
C ASP A 53 10.98 -4.81 -6.72
N ARG A 54 10.39 -5.48 -5.72
CA ARG A 54 11.06 -5.76 -4.45
C ARG A 54 12.31 -6.62 -4.62
N ARG A 55 12.30 -7.61 -5.51
CA ARG A 55 13.48 -8.43 -5.82
C ARG A 55 14.57 -7.65 -6.54
N LEU A 56 14.20 -6.65 -7.33
CA LEU A 56 15.15 -5.80 -8.06
C LEU A 56 15.77 -4.71 -7.19
N THR A 57 14.98 -4.13 -6.27
CA THR A 57 15.35 -2.90 -5.56
C THR A 57 15.52 -3.08 -4.05
N GLY A 58 15.04 -4.19 -3.49
CA GLY A 58 14.95 -4.42 -2.06
C GLY A 58 13.72 -3.79 -1.39
N ASP A 59 13.00 -2.90 -2.09
CA ASP A 59 11.81 -2.22 -1.59
C ASP A 59 10.57 -2.55 -2.43
N LEU A 60 9.42 -2.71 -1.77
CA LEU A 60 8.13 -3.03 -2.42
C LEU A 60 7.61 -1.88 -3.29
N ARG A 61 8.18 -0.68 -3.17
CA ARG A 61 7.84 0.51 -3.96
C ARG A 61 9.04 1.08 -4.73
N GLY A 62 10.20 0.41 -4.67
CA GLY A 62 11.37 0.80 -5.43
C GLY A 62 11.12 0.70 -6.92
N GLN A 63 11.64 1.67 -7.67
CA GLN A 63 11.63 1.65 -9.13
C GLN A 63 13.05 1.81 -9.61
N VAL A 64 13.42 1.04 -10.62
CA VAL A 64 14.73 1.08 -11.30
C VAL A 64 14.49 1.05 -12.80
N ASP A 65 15.30 1.80 -13.54
CA ASP A 65 15.26 1.95 -14.99
C ASP A 65 16.53 1.41 -15.68
N ASN A 66 17.42 0.77 -14.93
CA ASN A 66 18.64 0.15 -15.44
C ASN A 66 18.31 -0.91 -16.52
N ALA A 67 19.08 -0.88 -17.62
CA ALA A 67 18.93 -1.85 -18.70
C ALA A 67 19.34 -3.27 -18.27
N GLU A 68 20.36 -3.39 -17.42
CA GLU A 68 20.85 -4.65 -16.86
C GLU A 68 20.39 -4.80 -15.40
N ALA A 69 19.93 -6.01 -15.05
CA ALA A 69 19.49 -6.33 -13.71
C ALA A 69 20.69 -6.42 -12.73
N PRO A 70 20.47 -6.11 -11.44
CA PRO A 70 21.54 -6.20 -10.46
C PRO A 70 22.02 -7.64 -10.27
N PRO A 71 23.32 -7.85 -9.97
CA PRO A 71 23.87 -9.17 -9.72
C PRO A 71 23.15 -9.84 -8.55
N GLY A 72 22.82 -11.13 -8.71
CA GLY A 72 22.05 -11.90 -7.73
C GLY A 72 20.53 -11.90 -7.92
N PHE A 73 19.98 -11.05 -8.81
CA PHE A 73 18.56 -11.14 -9.20
C PHE A 73 18.22 -12.50 -9.84
N GLU A 74 19.18 -13.09 -10.54
CA GLU A 74 19.13 -14.43 -11.15
C GLU A 74 18.92 -15.54 -10.11
N LEU A 75 19.41 -15.36 -8.88
CA LEU A 75 19.34 -16.37 -7.82
C LEU A 75 18.20 -16.13 -6.83
N ASN A 76 17.55 -14.96 -6.86
CA ASN A 76 16.60 -14.54 -5.84
C ASN A 76 15.14 -14.89 -6.16
N ASN A 77 14.88 -15.97 -6.89
CA ASN A 77 13.52 -16.38 -7.29
C ASN A 77 12.87 -17.30 -6.25
N PRO A 78 11.92 -16.80 -5.43
CA PRO A 78 11.25 -17.63 -4.43
C PRO A 78 10.08 -18.41 -5.06
N TRP A 79 10.04 -19.71 -4.80
CA TRP A 79 8.84 -20.51 -5.02
C TRP A 79 8.05 -20.59 -3.72
N ARG A 80 6.80 -20.15 -3.74
CA ARG A 80 5.92 -20.20 -2.56
C ARG A 80 5.45 -21.65 -2.37
N VAL A 81 5.89 -22.26 -1.27
CA VAL A 81 5.37 -23.58 -0.86
C VAL A 81 4.09 -23.36 -0.08
N ILE A 82 3.00 -23.97 -0.54
CA ILE A 82 1.71 -23.95 0.14
C ILE A 82 1.64 -25.18 1.06
N ARG A 83 1.19 -25.00 2.30
CA ARG A 83 1.21 -26.05 3.34
C ARG A 83 0.26 -27.21 3.02
N GLU A 84 -0.88 -26.94 2.40
CA GLU A 84 -1.89 -27.92 1.98
C GLU A 84 -2.48 -27.46 0.65
N ALA A 85 -2.56 -28.35 -0.35
CA ALA A 85 -3.29 -28.07 -1.58
C ALA A 85 -4.78 -27.98 -1.23
N HIS A 86 -5.30 -26.77 -1.05
CA HIS A 86 -6.73 -26.56 -0.97
C HIS A 86 -7.33 -27.05 -2.29
N VAL A 87 -7.93 -28.23 -2.21
CA VAL A 87 -8.61 -28.96 -3.28
C VAL A 87 -9.61 -28.01 -3.94
N ILE A 88 -9.28 -27.51 -5.13
CA ILE A 88 -10.18 -26.75 -5.99
C ILE A 88 -11.07 -27.77 -6.72
N THR A 89 -11.89 -28.53 -5.98
CA THR A 89 -12.92 -29.41 -6.55
C THR A 89 -14.26 -29.32 -5.82
N ASP A 90 -14.60 -28.20 -5.20
CA ASP A 90 -15.95 -27.97 -4.72
C ASP A 90 -16.54 -26.72 -5.41
N GLY A 91 -17.37 -26.94 -6.43
CA GLY A 91 -18.23 -25.90 -7.00
C GLY A 91 -18.38 -25.87 -8.52
N ILE A 92 -18.71 -27.01 -9.14
CA ILE A 92 -19.74 -27.05 -10.20
C ILE A 92 -20.98 -27.66 -9.56
#